data_AF-A0AA86P561-F1
#
_entry.id   AF-A0AA86P561-F1
#
_cell.length_a   1.000
_cell.length_b   1.000
_cell.length_c   1.000
_cell.angle_alpha   90.00
_cell.angle_beta   90.00
_cell.angle_gamma   90.00
#
_symmetry.space_group_name_H-M   'P 1'
#
loop_
_entity.id
_entity.type
_entity.pdbx_description
1 polymer ?
#
loop_
_entity_poly.entity_id
_entity_poly.type
_entity_poly.pdbx_seq_one_letter_code
_entity_poly.pdbx_strand_id
1 'polypeptide(L)'
;MFIIQLTLQTAQSFSECFSALSFIRGNAQTFQLNLHLVPFEDLNTITSQNLCSIYMPGKDVVVKIHYNDISFPLPGAPAVKFVYAYNVETIVTFQLTQADYNSIVDKQDAMYELWYDVNLIKVNNSVGNIQHTKYNGTGCFQKIRLNYTIYEDIDIIAVPNNCFVVMDANLAVSFVFGENGTNIKIPIFPCASGCEANEYSTSSTAFSQVSVYRVKKTLANENLFARFYKAYGLS
;
A
#
# COMPACT_ATOMS: atom_id res chain seq x y z
N MET A 1 15.52 7.11 66.91
CA MET A 1 15.64 6.17 65.79
C MET A 1 14.82 6.74 64.64
N PHE A 2 15.49 7.24 63.60
CA PHE A 2 14.81 7.78 62.42
C PHE A 2 14.54 6.63 61.44
N ILE A 3 13.28 6.42 61.10
CA ILE A 3 12.89 5.49 60.05
C ILE A 3 12.85 6.29 58.75
N ILE A 4 13.83 6.06 57.87
CA ILE A 4 13.79 6.57 56.50
C ILE A 4 12.91 5.61 55.71
N GLN A 5 11.68 6.02 55.43
CA GLN A 5 10.79 5.30 54.53
C GLN A 5 11.09 5.74 53.09
N LEU A 6 11.85 4.91 52.37
CA LEU A 6 12.00 5.02 50.92
C LEU A 6 10.72 4.47 50.27
N THR A 7 9.78 5.36 49.95
CA THR A 7 8.66 5.03 49.07
C THR A 7 9.21 4.91 47.65
N LEU A 8 9.32 3.68 47.12
CA LEU A 8 9.42 3.49 45.68
C LEU A 8 8.11 4.02 45.07
N GLN A 9 8.13 5.24 44.54
CA GLN A 9 7.13 5.63 43.56
C GLN A 9 7.35 4.71 42.36
N THR A 10 6.41 3.81 42.12
CA THR A 10 6.28 3.11 40.84
C THR A 10 6.31 4.17 39.77
N ALA A 11 7.34 4.15 38.92
CA ALA A 11 7.47 5.07 37.79
C ALA A 11 6.10 5.14 37.12
N GLN A 12 5.51 6.34 37.03
CA GLN A 12 4.24 6.54 36.36
C GLN A 12 4.34 5.87 34.99
N SER A 13 3.45 4.92 34.76
CA SER A 13 3.45 4.11 33.55
C SER A 13 3.32 5.04 32.35
N PHE A 14 4.44 5.23 31.70
CA PHE A 14 4.60 5.80 30.40
C PHE A 14 3.64 5.14 29.41
N SER A 15 2.58 5.85 28.99
CA SER A 15 1.50 5.23 28.22
C SER A 15 1.49 5.58 26.74
N GLU A 16 1.89 6.80 26.33
CA GLU A 16 1.49 7.31 25.01
C GLU A 16 2.54 8.23 24.36
N CYS A 17 3.55 7.66 23.70
CA CYS A 17 4.48 8.42 22.82
C CYS A 17 4.00 8.59 21.40
N PHE A 18 2.96 7.86 21.06
CA PHE A 18 2.43 7.75 19.72
C PHE A 18 0.93 7.84 19.77
N SER A 19 0.38 8.59 18.83
CA SER A 19 -1.03 8.89 18.74
C SER A 19 -1.84 7.67 18.33
N ALA A 20 -3.12 7.65 18.71
CA ALA A 20 -4.12 6.81 18.07
C ALA A 20 -4.32 7.17 16.58
N LEU A 21 -3.82 8.33 16.12
CA LEU A 21 -3.76 8.70 14.70
C LEU A 21 -2.68 7.95 13.91
N SER A 22 -1.83 7.15 14.58
CA SER A 22 -0.91 6.23 13.92
C SER A 22 -1.68 5.30 12.99
N PHE A 23 -1.12 5.00 11.81
CA PHE A 23 -1.84 4.33 10.74
C PHE A 23 -0.98 3.27 10.06
N ILE A 24 -1.61 2.32 9.37
CA ILE A 24 -0.91 1.31 8.58
C ILE A 24 -1.16 1.54 7.09
N ARG A 25 -0.09 1.43 6.29
CA ARG A 25 -0.16 1.39 4.83
C ARG A 25 0.43 0.09 4.30
N GLY A 26 -0.42 -0.74 3.70
CA GLY A 26 0.00 -1.92 2.96
C GLY A 26 0.18 -1.65 1.48
N ASN A 27 1.11 -2.35 0.84
CA ASN A 27 1.29 -2.40 -0.60
C ASN A 27 1.25 -3.85 -1.08
N ALA A 28 0.19 -4.21 -1.81
CA ALA A 28 -0.03 -5.58 -2.29
C ALA A 28 0.96 -6.01 -3.39
N GLN A 29 1.62 -5.07 -4.06
CA GLN A 29 2.59 -5.39 -5.12
C GLN A 29 3.97 -5.71 -4.55
N THR A 30 4.38 -5.01 -3.49
CA THR A 30 5.67 -5.24 -2.82
C THR A 30 5.56 -6.14 -1.60
N PHE A 31 4.34 -6.53 -1.21
CA PHE A 31 4.04 -7.25 0.04
C PHE A 31 4.61 -6.55 1.27
N GLN A 32 4.66 -5.22 1.24
CA GLN A 32 5.16 -4.40 2.34
C GLN A 32 4.01 -3.88 3.19
N LEU A 33 4.24 -3.85 4.48
CA LEU A 33 3.35 -3.21 5.46
C LEU A 33 4.15 -2.14 6.19
N ASN A 34 3.70 -0.90 6.12
CA ASN A 34 4.34 0.23 6.80
C ASN A 34 3.44 0.69 7.94
N LEU A 35 3.93 0.60 9.18
CA LEU A 35 3.31 1.25 10.32
C LEU A 35 3.88 2.66 10.45
N HIS A 36 3.00 3.65 10.32
CA HIS A 36 3.30 5.06 10.54
C HIS A 36 2.95 5.42 11.98
N LEU A 37 3.97 5.56 12.81
CA LEU A 37 3.86 5.96 14.19
C LEU A 37 3.90 7.49 14.27
N VAL A 38 2.74 8.08 14.50
CA VAL A 38 2.59 9.54 14.61
C VAL A 38 2.95 9.93 16.04
N PRO A 39 3.96 10.78 16.27
CA PRO A 39 4.37 11.16 17.60
C PRO A 39 3.22 11.88 18.31
N PHE A 40 3.06 11.59 19.60
CA PHE A 40 2.13 12.26 20.47
C PHE A 40 2.75 12.35 21.85
N GLU A 41 2.66 13.51 22.46
CA GLU A 41 2.84 13.64 23.88
C GLU A 41 1.78 14.61 24.39
N ASP A 42 0.99 14.20 25.38
CA ASP A 42 -0.02 15.09 25.96
C ASP A 42 0.66 16.12 26.88
N LEU A 43 0.94 17.30 26.32
CA LEU A 43 1.61 18.40 27.02
C LEU A 43 0.89 18.85 28.30
N ASN A 44 -0.39 18.51 28.48
CA ASN A 44 -1.14 18.85 29.69
C ASN A 44 -0.87 17.88 30.85
N THR A 45 -0.40 16.67 30.56
CA THR A 45 -0.13 15.61 31.55
C THR A 45 1.36 15.24 31.61
N ILE A 46 2.19 15.85 30.76
CA ILE A 46 3.63 15.69 30.79
C ILE A 46 4.26 16.33 32.04
N THR A 47 5.15 15.57 32.65
CA THR A 47 6.13 15.99 33.63
C THR A 47 7.52 15.66 33.10
N SER A 48 8.57 16.21 33.71
CA SER A 48 9.95 15.80 33.39
C SER A 48 10.21 14.30 33.63
N GLN A 49 9.29 13.59 34.29
CA GLN A 49 9.40 12.18 34.64
C GLN A 49 8.61 11.24 33.71
N ASN A 50 7.92 11.73 32.67
CA ASN A 50 7.18 10.89 31.72
C ASN A 50 7.38 11.25 30.24
N LEU A 51 8.39 12.09 29.93
CA LEU A 51 8.76 12.47 28.57
C LEU A 51 9.40 11.32 27.78
N CYS A 52 8.91 11.06 26.57
CA CYS A 52 9.40 10.00 25.69
C CYS A 52 10.86 10.19 25.29
N SER A 53 11.25 11.45 25.04
CA SER A 53 12.64 11.85 24.77
C SER A 53 13.63 11.52 25.89
N ILE A 54 13.18 11.42 27.15
CA ILE A 54 14.07 11.19 28.29
C ILE A 54 14.29 9.69 28.51
N TYR A 55 13.26 8.86 28.33
CA TYR A 55 13.35 7.42 28.62
C TYR A 55 13.86 6.56 27.47
N MET A 56 13.65 7.03 26.24
CA MET A 56 13.93 6.26 25.02
C MET A 56 15.06 6.78 24.12
N PRO A 57 15.90 7.76 24.50
CA PRO A 57 16.88 8.29 23.57
C PRO A 57 17.91 7.20 23.21
N GLY A 58 18.05 6.92 21.91
CA GLY A 58 19.03 5.96 21.40
C GLY A 58 18.74 4.50 21.71
N LYS A 59 17.56 4.15 22.23
CA LYS A 59 17.17 2.76 22.51
C LYS A 59 16.44 2.13 21.34
N ASP A 60 16.72 0.84 21.13
CA ASP A 60 15.95 0.00 20.23
C ASP A 60 14.53 -0.18 20.78
N VAL A 61 13.54 0.10 19.94
CA VAL A 61 12.13 -0.21 20.17
C VAL A 61 11.76 -1.38 19.28
N VAL A 62 11.33 -2.49 19.86
CA VAL A 62 10.80 -3.63 19.10
C VAL A 62 9.32 -3.39 18.83
N VAL A 63 8.89 -3.63 17.60
CA VAL A 63 7.52 -3.38 17.16
C VAL A 63 6.86 -4.69 16.75
N LYS A 64 5.59 -4.84 17.17
CA LYS A 64 4.68 -5.82 16.60
C LYS A 64 3.39 -5.16 16.13
N ILE A 65 2.78 -5.76 15.11
CA ILE A 65 1.43 -5.43 14.65
C ILE A 65 0.56 -6.66 14.86
N HIS A 66 -0.61 -6.48 15.43
CA HIS A 66 -1.59 -7.54 15.66
C HIS A 66 -2.86 -7.25 14.85
N TYR A 67 -3.24 -8.20 14.01
CA TYR A 67 -4.49 -8.28 13.26
C TYR A 67 -5.32 -9.42 13.82
N ASN A 68 -6.17 -9.16 14.82
CA ASN A 68 -6.93 -10.17 15.56
C ASN A 68 -6.04 -11.36 15.99
N ASP A 69 -6.06 -12.45 15.23
CA ASP A 69 -5.37 -13.71 15.51
C ASP A 69 -3.97 -13.81 14.89
N ILE A 70 -3.55 -12.83 14.08
CA ILE A 70 -2.28 -12.83 13.35
C ILE A 70 -1.40 -11.70 13.89
N SER A 71 -0.12 -11.98 14.11
CA SER A 71 0.83 -10.98 14.61
C SER A 71 2.11 -10.95 13.78
N PHE A 72 2.61 -9.75 13.48
CA PHE A 72 3.86 -9.52 12.75
C PHE A 72 4.90 -8.83 13.63
N PRO A 73 6.21 -9.15 13.48
CA PRO A 73 6.71 -10.26 12.67
C PRO A 73 6.19 -11.62 13.19
N LEU A 74 6.04 -12.59 12.30
CA LEU A 74 5.56 -13.93 12.65
C LEU A 74 6.51 -14.59 13.68
N PRO A 75 6.03 -15.55 14.48
CA PRO A 75 6.89 -16.30 15.38
C PRO A 75 8.10 -16.89 14.64
N GLY A 76 9.31 -16.58 15.13
CA GLY A 76 10.58 -17.02 14.54
C GLY A 76 11.16 -16.08 13.46
N ALA A 77 10.42 -15.07 13.02
CA ALA A 77 10.98 -14.02 12.17
C ALA A 77 11.79 -13.00 12.99
N PRO A 78 12.77 -12.31 12.37
CA PRO A 78 13.54 -11.27 13.06
C PRO A 78 12.65 -10.17 13.63
N ALA A 79 12.98 -9.72 14.84
CA ALA A 79 12.33 -8.57 15.44
C ALA A 79 12.54 -7.32 14.57
N VAL A 80 11.46 -6.58 14.29
CA VAL A 80 11.56 -5.29 13.62
C VAL A 80 11.80 -4.22 14.67
N LYS A 81 12.84 -3.42 14.46
CA LYS A 81 13.33 -2.42 15.42
C LYS A 81 13.44 -1.04 14.80
N PHE A 82 13.26 -0.01 15.60
CA PHE A 82 13.64 1.35 15.26
C PHE A 82 14.24 2.06 16.48
N VAL A 83 14.93 3.18 16.24
CA VAL A 83 15.41 4.06 17.31
C VAL A 83 14.44 5.22 17.45
N TYR A 84 13.92 5.44 18.65
CA TYR A 84 13.00 6.54 18.90
C TYR A 84 13.66 7.90 18.63
N ALA A 85 12.97 8.72 17.85
CA ALA A 85 13.30 10.12 17.60
C ALA A 85 12.17 11.02 18.11
N TYR A 86 12.53 12.00 18.94
CA TYR A 86 11.58 12.87 19.59
C TYR A 86 10.78 13.71 18.60
N ASN A 87 9.45 13.67 18.71
CA ASN A 87 8.52 14.44 17.86
C ASN A 87 8.77 14.26 16.34
N VAL A 88 9.18 13.06 15.94
CA VAL A 88 9.41 12.70 14.54
C VAL A 88 8.53 11.48 14.21
N GLU A 89 7.80 11.57 13.10
CA GLU A 89 7.08 10.42 12.55
C GLU A 89 8.06 9.30 12.26
N THR A 90 7.77 8.12 12.80
CA THR A 90 8.56 6.92 12.57
C THR A 90 7.79 5.99 11.64
N ILE A 91 8.45 5.55 10.56
CA ILE A 91 7.90 4.55 9.65
C ILE A 91 8.61 3.22 9.90
N VAL A 92 7.84 2.20 10.24
CA VAL A 92 8.34 0.85 10.50
C VAL A 92 7.85 -0.08 9.40
N THR A 93 8.78 -0.61 8.62
CA THR A 93 8.47 -1.46 7.46
C THR A 93 8.61 -2.94 7.80
N PHE A 94 7.56 -3.69 7.51
CA PHE A 94 7.51 -5.15 7.58
C PHE A 94 7.45 -5.69 6.16
N GLN A 95 8.39 -6.58 5.82
CA GLN A 95 8.36 -7.32 4.57
C GLN A 95 7.62 -8.64 4.81
N LEU A 96 6.52 -8.86 4.10
CA LEU A 96 5.69 -10.05 4.24
C LEU A 96 5.87 -10.98 3.04
N THR A 97 5.50 -12.24 3.22
CA THR A 97 5.23 -13.12 2.07
C THR A 97 3.89 -12.76 1.44
N GLN A 98 3.64 -13.20 0.21
CA GLN A 98 2.35 -13.01 -0.44
C GLN A 98 1.20 -13.66 0.35
N ALA A 99 1.42 -14.85 0.91
CA ALA A 99 0.42 -15.56 1.71
C ALA A 99 0.05 -14.76 2.98
N ASP A 100 1.07 -14.25 3.67
CA ASP A 100 0.88 -13.43 4.87
C ASP A 100 0.14 -12.13 4.55
N TYR A 101 0.54 -11.43 3.48
CA TYR A 101 -0.13 -10.19 3.08
C TYR A 101 -1.60 -10.44 2.72
N ASN A 102 -1.89 -11.51 1.96
CA ASN A 102 -3.25 -11.87 1.59
C ASN A 102 -4.13 -12.22 2.81
N SER A 103 -3.54 -12.72 3.89
CA SER A 103 -4.27 -13.03 5.14
C SER A 103 -4.77 -11.77 5.87
N ILE A 104 -4.18 -10.60 5.60
CA ILE A 104 -4.49 -9.34 6.29
C ILE A 104 -5.10 -8.25 5.43
N VAL A 105 -5.06 -8.35 4.10
CA VAL A 105 -5.44 -7.25 3.18
C VAL A 105 -6.88 -6.74 3.34
N ASP A 106 -7.80 -7.58 3.81
CA ASP A 106 -9.20 -7.24 4.02
C ASP A 106 -9.54 -7.02 5.51
N LYS A 107 -8.55 -7.04 6.41
CA LYS A 107 -8.73 -6.72 7.83
C LYS A 107 -8.86 -5.21 8.00
N GLN A 108 -9.82 -4.79 8.82
CA GLN A 108 -10.12 -3.38 9.06
C GLN A 108 -9.55 -2.85 10.39
N ASP A 109 -9.21 -3.77 11.30
CA ASP A 109 -8.71 -3.46 12.62
C ASP A 109 -7.33 -4.05 12.84
N ALA A 110 -6.48 -3.26 13.49
CA ALA A 110 -5.17 -3.67 13.95
C ALA A 110 -4.78 -2.87 15.18
N MET A 111 -3.87 -3.43 15.95
CA MET A 111 -3.19 -2.75 17.03
C MET A 111 -1.68 -2.93 16.86
N TYR A 112 -0.91 -1.99 17.39
CA TYR A 112 0.53 -2.15 17.48
C TYR A 112 0.98 -2.26 18.92
N GLU A 113 2.08 -2.97 19.11
CA GLU A 113 2.68 -3.26 20.40
C GLU A 113 4.15 -2.83 20.33
N LEU A 114 4.58 -1.99 21.28
CA LEU A 114 5.95 -1.51 21.39
C LEU A 114 6.61 -2.07 22.64
N TRP A 115 7.85 -2.54 22.49
CA TRP A 115 8.69 -2.98 23.60
C TRP A 115 9.96 -2.17 23.65
N TYR A 116 10.18 -1.54 24.79
CA TYR A 116 11.39 -0.78 25.11
C TYR A 116 12.32 -1.65 25.96
N ASP A 117 13.62 -1.63 25.63
CA ASP A 117 14.67 -2.55 26.12
C ASP A 117 14.58 -3.01 27.60
N VAL A 118 14.84 -4.31 27.80
CA VAL A 118 14.87 -5.19 29.00
C VAL A 118 13.78 -5.09 30.08
N ASN A 119 13.09 -3.96 30.24
CA ASN A 119 12.13 -3.71 31.33
C ASN A 119 10.68 -3.61 30.86
N LEU A 120 10.28 -4.43 29.87
CA LEU A 120 8.90 -4.93 29.67
C LEU A 120 7.78 -3.87 29.60
N ILE A 121 8.07 -2.59 29.31
CA ILE A 121 7.01 -1.61 29.11
C ILE A 121 6.37 -1.93 27.78
N LYS A 122 5.21 -2.58 27.86
CA LYS A 122 4.35 -2.92 26.74
C LYS A 122 3.31 -1.83 26.58
N VAL A 123 3.44 -1.07 25.50
CA VAL A 123 2.41 -0.11 25.09
C VAL A 123 1.63 -0.73 23.94
N ASN A 124 0.32 -0.84 24.14
CA ASN A 124 -0.63 -1.27 23.12
C ASN A 124 -1.46 -0.08 22.71
N ASN A 125 -1.56 0.19 21.42
CA ASN A 125 -2.50 1.19 20.93
C ASN A 125 -3.20 0.69 19.67
N SER A 126 -4.44 1.15 19.48
CA SER A 126 -5.14 0.92 18.22
C SER A 126 -4.51 1.75 17.11
N VAL A 127 -4.63 1.23 15.90
CA VAL A 127 -4.28 1.96 14.69
C VAL A 127 -5.52 2.73 14.25
N GLY A 128 -5.41 4.03 14.03
CA GLY A 128 -6.55 4.88 13.68
C GLY A 128 -7.06 4.66 12.26
N ASN A 129 -6.21 4.17 11.36
CA ASN A 129 -6.58 3.91 9.97
C ASN A 129 -5.68 2.82 9.35
N ILE A 130 -6.27 1.97 8.51
CA ILE A 130 -5.56 0.95 7.73
C ILE A 130 -5.90 1.15 6.26
N GLN A 131 -4.86 1.36 5.46
CA GLN A 131 -4.98 1.57 4.02
C GLN A 131 -4.13 0.55 3.27
N HIS A 132 -4.78 -0.32 2.51
CA HIS A 132 -4.08 -1.22 1.60
C HIS A 132 -4.17 -0.66 0.18
N THR A 133 -3.02 -0.31 -0.38
CA THR A 133 -2.92 -0.07 -1.82
C THR A 133 -3.02 -1.44 -2.48
N LYS A 134 -4.24 -1.79 -2.93
CA LYS A 134 -4.49 -3.07 -3.62
C LYS A 134 -3.74 -3.12 -4.95
N TYR A 135 -3.55 -1.98 -5.62
CA TYR A 135 -2.81 -1.92 -6.87
C TYR A 135 -2.36 -0.49 -7.23
N ASN A 136 -1.08 -0.28 -7.56
CA ASN A 136 -0.60 0.93 -8.21
C ASN A 136 0.01 0.58 -9.57
N GLY A 137 -0.75 0.77 -10.64
CA GLY A 137 -0.36 0.41 -12.00
C GLY A 137 0.62 1.36 -12.68
N THR A 138 0.94 2.52 -12.09
CA THR A 138 1.75 3.56 -12.75
C THR A 138 3.19 3.13 -13.06
N GLY A 139 3.72 2.11 -12.37
CA GLY A 139 5.05 1.52 -12.64
C GLY A 139 5.05 0.23 -13.46
N CYS A 140 3.87 -0.23 -13.91
CA CYS A 140 3.72 -1.55 -14.51
C CYS A 140 3.99 -1.59 -16.01
N PHE A 141 4.16 -0.44 -16.65
CA PHE A 141 4.57 -0.35 -18.04
C PHE A 141 5.91 0.36 -18.14
N GLN A 142 6.90 -0.27 -18.77
CA GLN A 142 8.18 0.37 -19.07
C GLN A 142 8.05 1.33 -20.24
N LYS A 143 7.23 0.95 -21.22
CA LYS A 143 7.01 1.70 -22.46
C LYS A 143 5.60 1.44 -22.96
N ILE A 144 4.96 2.50 -23.45
CA ILE A 144 3.66 2.42 -24.12
C ILE A 144 3.79 3.11 -25.47
N ARG A 145 3.26 2.49 -26.51
CA ARG A 145 3.14 3.02 -27.86
C ARG A 145 1.70 2.84 -28.32
N LEU A 146 1.24 3.75 -29.16
CA LEU A 146 -0.07 3.69 -29.77
C LEU A 146 0.11 3.62 -31.28
N ASN A 147 -0.39 2.54 -31.87
CA ASN A 147 -0.55 2.37 -33.31
C ASN A 147 -2.03 2.50 -33.64
N TYR A 148 -2.37 3.02 -34.82
CA TYR A 148 -3.76 3.14 -35.22
C TYR A 148 -3.90 3.01 -36.73
N THR A 149 -5.02 2.45 -37.15
CA THR A 149 -5.49 2.50 -38.53
C THR A 149 -6.74 3.38 -38.56
N ILE A 150 -6.69 4.42 -39.40
CA ILE A 150 -7.74 5.42 -39.49
C ILE A 150 -9.09 4.72 -39.73
N TYR A 151 -10.05 4.98 -38.84
CA TYR A 151 -11.39 4.40 -38.81
C TYR A 151 -11.50 2.87 -38.68
N GLU A 152 -10.47 2.15 -38.22
CA GLU A 152 -10.54 0.70 -38.02
C GLU A 152 -10.20 0.27 -36.59
N ASP A 153 -8.96 0.52 -36.15
CA ASP A 153 -8.45 0.03 -34.88
C ASP A 153 -7.43 0.96 -34.23
N ILE A 154 -7.32 0.84 -32.92
CA ILE A 154 -6.25 1.43 -32.11
C ILE A 154 -5.59 0.29 -31.33
N ASP A 155 -4.29 0.13 -31.55
CA ASP A 155 -3.43 -0.83 -30.87
C ASP A 155 -2.56 -0.12 -29.83
N ILE A 156 -2.76 -0.46 -28.57
CA ILE A 156 -1.90 -0.02 -27.47
C ILE A 156 -0.87 -1.10 -27.23
N ILE A 157 0.36 -0.83 -27.65
CA ILE A 157 1.49 -1.74 -27.51
C ILE A 157 2.27 -1.34 -26.26
N ALA A 158 2.26 -2.20 -25.26
CA ALA A 158 2.89 -1.95 -23.97
C ALA A 158 4.00 -2.97 -23.68
N VAL A 159 5.10 -2.50 -23.10
CA VAL A 159 6.15 -3.38 -22.55
C VAL A 159 5.89 -3.49 -21.05
N PRO A 160 5.39 -4.64 -20.54
CA PRO A 160 5.12 -4.80 -19.13
C PRO A 160 6.43 -4.77 -18.33
N ASN A 161 6.37 -4.20 -17.13
CA ASN A 161 7.42 -4.32 -16.12
C ASN A 161 7.13 -5.51 -15.19
N ASN A 162 8.02 -5.80 -14.24
CA ASN A 162 7.77 -6.80 -13.19
C ASN A 162 6.69 -6.31 -12.21
N CYS A 163 5.44 -6.40 -12.65
CA CYS A 163 4.24 -6.23 -11.84
C CYS A 163 3.44 -7.51 -11.82
N PHE A 164 2.93 -7.84 -10.65
CA PHE A 164 1.97 -8.92 -10.50
C PHE A 164 0.55 -8.37 -10.71
N VAL A 165 -0.03 -8.66 -11.87
CA VAL A 165 -1.47 -8.49 -12.15
C VAL A 165 -1.99 -9.81 -12.65
N VAL A 166 -3.06 -10.26 -11.99
CA VAL A 166 -3.81 -11.42 -12.43
C VAL A 166 -4.75 -10.97 -13.54
N MET A 167 -4.59 -11.56 -14.73
CA MET A 167 -5.42 -11.25 -15.90
C MET A 167 -6.66 -12.16 -15.91
N ASP A 168 -7.49 -12.12 -14.86
CA ASP A 168 -8.68 -12.98 -14.79
C ASP A 168 -9.91 -12.37 -15.51
N ALA A 169 -11.01 -13.12 -15.53
CA ALA A 169 -12.26 -12.70 -16.16
C ALA A 169 -12.92 -11.48 -15.49
N ASN A 170 -12.51 -11.10 -14.28
CA ASN A 170 -13.04 -9.94 -13.57
C ASN A 170 -12.21 -8.68 -13.84
N LEU A 171 -11.06 -8.80 -14.51
CA LEU A 171 -10.23 -7.66 -14.86
C LEU A 171 -10.89 -6.81 -15.95
N ALA A 172 -11.28 -5.58 -15.60
CA ALA A 172 -11.76 -4.59 -16.56
C ALA A 172 -10.60 -3.73 -17.06
N VAL A 173 -10.24 -3.86 -18.34
CA VAL A 173 -9.22 -3.02 -18.98
C VAL A 173 -9.90 -1.88 -19.74
N SER A 174 -9.34 -0.68 -19.68
CA SER A 174 -9.86 0.46 -20.43
C SER A 174 -8.77 1.45 -20.83
N PHE A 175 -8.92 2.03 -22.01
CA PHE A 175 -8.17 3.19 -22.45
C PHE A 175 -8.94 4.47 -22.10
N VAL A 176 -8.26 5.50 -21.60
CA VAL A 176 -8.87 6.79 -21.28
C VAL A 176 -8.13 7.89 -22.01
N PHE A 177 -8.85 8.73 -22.74
CA PHE A 177 -8.28 9.94 -23.33
C PHE A 177 -9.11 11.17 -22.94
N GLY A 178 -8.44 12.31 -22.83
CA GLY A 178 -9.05 13.58 -22.48
C GLY A 178 -9.48 14.34 -23.73
N GLU A 179 -10.73 14.81 -23.76
CA GLU A 179 -11.27 15.69 -24.79
C GLU A 179 -12.04 16.83 -24.11
N ASN A 180 -11.70 18.08 -24.41
CA ASN A 180 -12.37 19.28 -23.88
C ASN A 180 -12.54 19.28 -22.34
N GLY A 181 -11.53 18.82 -21.60
CA GLY A 181 -11.58 18.73 -20.14
C GLY A 181 -12.42 17.56 -19.59
N THR A 182 -12.91 16.67 -20.44
CA THR A 182 -13.62 15.45 -20.04
C THR A 182 -12.80 14.20 -20.35
N ASN A 183 -12.80 13.24 -19.43
CA ASN A 183 -12.16 11.94 -19.65
C ASN A 183 -13.16 10.98 -20.28
N ILE A 184 -12.82 10.45 -21.45
CA ILE A 184 -13.62 9.45 -22.15
C ILE A 184 -12.98 8.09 -21.93
N LYS A 185 -13.72 7.19 -21.28
CA LYS A 185 -13.30 5.82 -21.00
C LYS A 185 -13.78 4.88 -22.11
N ILE A 186 -12.86 4.14 -22.70
CA ILE A 186 -13.09 3.15 -23.75
C ILE A 186 -12.75 1.77 -23.18
N PRO A 187 -13.72 0.85 -23.05
CA PRO A 187 -13.42 -0.50 -22.60
C PRO A 187 -12.56 -1.24 -23.64
N ILE A 188 -11.57 -1.98 -23.15
CA ILE A 188 -10.78 -2.93 -23.94
C ILE A 188 -11.27 -4.32 -23.54
N PHE A 189 -11.87 -5.04 -24.48
CA PHE A 189 -12.37 -6.38 -24.24
C PHE A 189 -11.28 -7.41 -24.55
N PRO A 190 -11.21 -8.51 -23.78
CA PRO A 190 -10.26 -9.58 -24.08
C PRO A 190 -10.61 -10.20 -25.43
N CYS A 191 -9.59 -10.52 -26.22
CA CYS A 191 -9.76 -11.31 -27.42
C CYS A 191 -10.31 -12.71 -27.07
N ALA A 192 -11.41 -13.08 -27.73
CA ALA A 192 -12.10 -14.35 -27.51
C ALA A 192 -11.67 -15.46 -28.48
N SER A 193 -11.27 -15.11 -29.71
CA SER A 193 -10.84 -16.07 -30.73
C SER A 193 -9.91 -15.42 -31.76
N GLY A 194 -8.99 -16.21 -32.35
CA GLY A 194 -8.03 -15.73 -33.35
C GLY A 194 -7.04 -14.69 -32.81
N CYS A 195 -6.68 -14.79 -31.53
CA CYS A 195 -5.88 -13.79 -30.84
C CYS A 195 -4.43 -13.80 -31.32
N GLU A 196 -3.86 -12.62 -31.47
CA GLU A 196 -2.45 -12.46 -31.78
C GLU A 196 -1.58 -12.79 -30.56
N ALA A 197 -0.29 -13.06 -30.82
CA ALA A 197 0.66 -13.33 -29.75
C ALA A 197 0.73 -12.14 -28.80
N ASN A 198 0.64 -12.42 -27.49
CA ASN A 198 0.67 -11.43 -26.40
C ASN A 198 -0.47 -10.40 -26.44
N GLU A 199 -1.54 -10.66 -27.18
CA GLU A 199 -2.78 -9.88 -27.11
C GLU A 199 -3.51 -10.16 -25.79
N TYR A 200 -4.12 -9.12 -25.21
CA TYR A 200 -5.01 -9.28 -24.07
C TYR A 200 -6.16 -10.23 -24.44
N SER A 201 -6.17 -11.41 -23.84
CA SER A 201 -7.08 -12.51 -24.20
C SER A 201 -7.72 -13.13 -22.97
N THR A 202 -8.76 -13.93 -23.18
CA THR A 202 -9.38 -14.75 -22.11
C THR A 202 -8.47 -15.85 -21.58
N SER A 203 -7.37 -16.16 -22.28
CA SER A 203 -6.35 -17.13 -21.88
C SER A 203 -5.14 -16.51 -21.18
N SER A 204 -5.05 -15.18 -21.14
CA SER A 204 -3.99 -14.47 -20.43
C SER A 204 -4.11 -14.75 -18.95
N THR A 205 -3.06 -15.24 -18.28
CA THR A 205 -3.11 -15.50 -16.83
C THR A 205 -2.23 -14.54 -16.05
N ALA A 206 -1.21 -13.97 -16.68
CA ALA A 206 -0.32 -12.99 -16.08
C ALA A 206 -0.11 -11.79 -17.00
N PHE A 207 -0.02 -10.60 -16.41
CA PHE A 207 0.18 -9.35 -17.16
C PHE A 207 1.53 -9.25 -17.88
N SER A 208 2.55 -9.93 -17.40
CA SER A 208 3.84 -10.02 -18.11
C SER A 208 3.74 -10.71 -19.47
N GLN A 209 2.64 -11.44 -19.74
CA GLN A 209 2.38 -12.11 -21.01
C GLN A 209 1.64 -11.22 -22.02
N VAL A 210 1.15 -10.05 -21.60
CA VAL A 210 0.29 -9.20 -22.42
C VAL A 210 1.06 -7.94 -22.81
N SER A 211 1.26 -7.77 -24.11
CA SER A 211 1.93 -6.59 -24.68
C SER A 211 1.09 -5.85 -25.70
N VAL A 212 -0.08 -6.36 -26.08
CA VAL A 212 -0.98 -5.73 -27.05
C VAL A 212 -2.39 -5.63 -26.47
N TYR A 213 -2.93 -4.41 -26.44
CA TYR A 213 -4.32 -4.13 -26.06
C TYR A 213 -5.01 -3.43 -27.23
N ARG A 214 -5.98 -4.13 -27.85
CA ARG A 214 -6.63 -3.69 -29.08
C ARG A 214 -8.02 -3.13 -28.83
N VAL A 215 -8.26 -1.92 -29.32
CA VAL A 215 -9.59 -1.29 -29.38
C VAL A 215 -10.12 -1.45 -30.80
N LYS A 216 -11.14 -2.30 -30.99
CA LYS A 216 -11.76 -2.52 -32.30
C LYS A 216 -12.96 -1.58 -32.50
N LYS A 217 -13.10 -0.99 -33.69
CA LYS A 217 -14.27 -0.16 -34.07
C LYS A 217 -15.62 -0.82 -33.86
N THR A 218 -15.73 -2.12 -34.12
CA THR A 218 -17.00 -2.85 -33.91
C THR A 218 -17.48 -2.84 -32.45
N LEU A 219 -16.57 -2.57 -31.51
CA LEU A 219 -16.84 -2.55 -30.06
C LEU A 219 -16.86 -1.14 -29.47
N ALA A 220 -16.38 -0.15 -30.23
CA ALA A 220 -16.30 1.24 -29.80
C ALA A 220 -17.16 2.09 -30.76
N ASN A 221 -18.24 2.67 -30.24
CA ASN A 221 -19.19 3.56 -30.95
C ASN A 221 -18.48 4.34 -32.07
N GLU A 222 -18.98 4.32 -33.32
CA GLU A 222 -18.30 4.92 -34.48
C GLU A 222 -17.89 6.39 -34.26
N ASN A 223 -18.64 7.12 -33.42
CA ASN A 223 -18.31 8.49 -33.03
C ASN A 223 -17.03 8.60 -32.18
N LEU A 224 -16.62 7.54 -31.49
CA LEU A 224 -15.45 7.53 -30.61
C LEU A 224 -14.14 7.63 -31.37
N PHE A 225 -14.00 6.86 -32.45
CA PHE A 225 -12.83 6.94 -33.33
C PHE A 225 -12.75 8.29 -34.01
N ALA A 226 -13.88 8.80 -34.52
CA ALA A 226 -13.94 10.15 -35.11
C ALA A 226 -13.53 11.24 -34.10
N ARG A 227 -14.00 11.15 -32.84
CA ARG A 227 -13.61 12.07 -31.76
C ARG A 227 -12.14 11.95 -31.39
N PHE A 228 -11.62 10.74 -31.26
CA PHE A 228 -10.21 10.49 -30.99
C PHE A 228 -9.33 11.11 -32.10
N TYR A 229 -9.60 10.81 -33.37
CA TYR A 229 -8.81 11.34 -34.47
C TYR A 229 -8.89 12.87 -34.56
N LYS A 230 -10.08 13.45 -34.34
CA LYS A 230 -10.26 14.91 -34.30
C LYS A 230 -9.48 15.55 -33.15
N ALA A 231 -9.51 14.96 -31.95
CA ALA A 231 -8.84 15.49 -30.77
C ALA A 231 -7.30 15.53 -30.94
N TYR A 232 -6.74 14.64 -31.75
CA TYR A 232 -5.29 14.54 -32.01
C TYR A 232 -4.87 15.07 -33.39
N GLY A 233 -5.77 15.67 -34.16
CA GLY A 233 -5.46 16.22 -35.49
C GLY A 233 -5.03 15.17 -36.51
N LEU A 234 -5.58 13.96 -36.42
CA LEU A 234 -5.22 12.79 -37.24
C LEU A 234 -6.19 12.58 -38.44
N SER A 235 -7.07 13.53 -38.68
CA SER A 235 -8.12 13.53 -39.73
C SER A 235 -7.91 14.65 -40.74
#